data_AF-A0AAU3WFI4-F1
#
_entry.id   AF-A0AAU3WFI4-F1
#
_cell.length_a   1.000
_cell.length_b   1.000
_cell.length_c   1.000
_cell.angle_alpha   90.00
_cell.angle_beta   90.00
_cell.angle_gamma   90.00
#
_symmetry.space_group_name_H-M   'P 1'
#
loop_
_entity.id
_entity.type
_entity.pdbx_description
1 polymer ?
#
loop_
_entity_poly.entity_id
_entity_poly.type
_entity_poly.pdbx_seq_one_letter_code
_entity_poly.pdbx_strand_id
1 'polypeptide(L)'
;MNRRPSLVSLVVAGILAASAALTSHSGLTPHSASAPHTTSTPHSAETADSPRENARWVNTWVSMPQLTEPGNMPPGPFTQDKLVLADATVRQTVQVSVGGRHMRLRFSNAFGGAVLPITAVSVALPVDGRAGVSAIRPGTSRSVTFHGRSSVVVPVGAQMVSDPLDFDLEPGSNLTVTTYLAQGQASNDITSHPGSRTTSYLQAGNHVMDDDLAGATPANHWYFLSGVETWSRAGTAAAVMLGDSLTDGRGSTTNGNNRWPDQLLKRLRSQADTAGTAILNQAAGGNRMLNDGLGPSALARLDRDVLAQSGVNWLLVFEGVNDIGTAEPTQAAQKQVTDDLIAAYDQIVVRAHAQGIRVYGATLTPFGGNALYDDADGYREASRQAVNQWIRTSGRFDAVVDFDKAARDPLQPVRLLATIDDGDHLHLNPAGYQLLADTVPARLFQPGPLPKDSGLDEASPS
;
A
#
# COMPACT_ATOMS: atom_id res chain seq x y z
N MET A 1 19.74 24.71 47.09
CA MET A 1 20.98 25.44 46.73
C MET A 1 21.32 25.04 45.30
N ASN A 2 21.47 25.86 44.26
CA ASN A 2 21.41 27.30 44.02
C ASN A 2 21.01 27.44 42.53
N ARG A 3 19.86 28.08 42.24
CA ARG A 3 19.72 29.38 41.54
C ARG A 3 20.50 29.54 40.21
N ARG A 4 19.73 29.61 39.12
CA ARG A 4 20.00 30.27 37.82
C ARG A 4 20.45 31.75 38.01
N PRO A 5 21.00 32.45 37.00
CA PRO A 5 20.16 33.15 35.97
C PRO A 5 20.82 33.25 34.55
N SER A 6 20.05 33.37 33.44
CA SER A 6 19.82 34.63 32.64
C SER A 6 20.90 34.89 31.56
N LEU A 7 20.71 35.39 30.32
CA LEU A 7 19.61 35.91 29.47
C LEU A 7 20.23 36.24 28.07
N VAL A 8 19.39 36.69 27.12
CA VAL A 8 19.67 37.52 25.90
C VAL A 8 20.01 36.72 24.62
N SER A 9 19.08 36.44 23.70
CA SER A 9 18.43 37.30 22.68
C SER A 9 19.35 37.91 21.62
N LEU A 10 19.24 37.50 20.36
CA LEU A 10 19.45 38.41 19.23
C LEU A 10 18.54 38.05 18.04
N VAL A 11 17.64 38.99 17.74
CA VAL A 11 16.86 39.13 16.52
C VAL A 11 17.73 39.87 15.51
N VAL A 12 17.75 39.44 14.24
CA VAL A 12 18.09 40.32 13.11
C VAL A 12 17.10 40.08 11.99
N ALA A 13 16.26 41.09 11.75
CA ALA A 13 15.54 41.31 10.51
C ALA A 13 16.44 42.14 9.57
N GLY A 14 16.43 41.82 8.28
CA GLY A 14 17.07 42.60 7.22
C GLY A 14 16.11 42.75 6.05
N ILE A 15 15.88 44.00 5.63
CA ILE A 15 14.85 44.47 4.72
C ILE A 15 15.49 44.96 3.38
N LEU A 16 14.76 44.72 2.27
CA LEU A 16 14.69 45.42 0.97
C LEU A 16 15.93 45.55 0.05
N ALA A 17 15.74 45.15 -1.22
CA ALA A 17 15.79 46.07 -2.36
C ALA A 17 15.06 45.47 -3.59
N ALA A 18 14.12 46.24 -4.15
CA ALA A 18 13.46 46.00 -5.42
C ALA A 18 14.17 46.77 -6.54
N SER A 19 14.22 46.20 -7.74
CA SER A 19 14.59 46.90 -8.97
C SER A 19 13.56 46.61 -10.05
N ALA A 20 12.72 47.60 -10.33
CA ALA A 20 11.86 47.65 -11.50
C ALA A 20 12.61 48.34 -12.65
N ALA A 21 12.51 47.79 -13.86
CA ALA A 21 12.86 48.48 -15.09
C ALA A 21 11.64 48.41 -16.04
N LEU A 22 11.02 49.57 -16.26
CA LEU A 22 10.09 49.80 -17.36
C LEU A 22 10.89 49.88 -18.67
N THR A 23 10.38 49.23 -19.71
CA THR A 23 10.44 49.82 -21.07
C THR A 23 9.08 49.64 -21.74
N SER A 24 8.47 50.78 -22.03
CA SER A 24 7.30 51.00 -22.88
C SER A 24 7.64 50.73 -24.34
N HIS A 25 6.72 50.15 -25.12
CA HIS A 25 6.47 50.53 -26.52
C HIS A 25 4.98 50.32 -26.84
N SER A 26 4.34 51.39 -27.34
CA SER A 26 2.94 51.46 -27.74
C SER A 26 2.83 51.33 -29.28
N GLY A 27 1.73 50.75 -29.76
CA GLY A 27 1.42 50.74 -31.21
C GLY A 27 0.11 50.03 -31.58
N LEU A 28 -1.02 50.74 -31.38
CA LEU A 28 -2.25 50.84 -32.20
C LEU A 28 -2.23 50.09 -33.56
N THR A 29 -3.26 49.37 -34.07
CA THR A 29 -4.71 49.60 -34.22
C THR A 29 -5.40 48.31 -34.74
N PRO A 30 -6.75 48.17 -34.66
CA PRO A 30 -7.48 47.01 -35.18
C PRO A 30 -7.91 47.21 -36.65
N HIS A 31 -7.92 46.13 -37.44
CA HIS A 31 -8.61 46.08 -38.73
C HIS A 31 -9.59 44.92 -38.77
N SER A 32 -10.85 45.30 -38.89
CA SER A 32 -12.00 44.45 -39.16
C SER A 32 -12.07 44.23 -40.67
N ALA A 33 -12.15 42.97 -41.12
CA ALA A 33 -12.55 42.64 -42.48
C ALA A 33 -13.48 41.42 -42.42
N SER A 34 -14.70 41.64 -42.91
CA SER A 34 -15.78 40.66 -43.03
C SER A 34 -15.90 40.27 -44.51
N ALA A 35 -15.95 38.97 -44.81
CA ALA A 35 -16.54 38.34 -46.00
C ALA A 35 -16.28 36.80 -45.97
N PRO A 36 -17.01 35.99 -46.75
CA PRO A 36 -18.45 35.76 -46.73
C PRO A 36 -18.79 34.30 -46.34
N HIS A 37 -20.06 34.08 -46.02
CA HIS A 37 -20.62 32.76 -45.74
C HIS A 37 -20.47 31.79 -46.92
N THR A 38 -19.83 30.65 -46.68
CA THR A 38 -20.05 29.41 -47.43
C THR A 38 -20.66 28.38 -46.49
N THR A 39 -21.94 28.09 -46.69
CA THR A 39 -22.66 27.01 -46.04
C THR A 39 -22.12 25.66 -46.52
N SER A 40 -21.21 25.07 -45.75
CA SER A 40 -20.95 23.63 -45.78
C SER A 40 -21.71 22.98 -44.63
N THR A 41 -22.74 22.21 -44.97
CA THR A 41 -23.41 21.26 -44.08
C THR A 41 -22.36 20.48 -43.28
N PRO A 42 -22.37 20.53 -41.93
CA PRO A 42 -21.60 19.58 -41.16
C PRO A 42 -22.27 18.22 -41.35
N HIS A 43 -21.55 17.31 -42.02
CA HIS A 43 -21.73 15.89 -41.81
C HIS A 43 -21.75 15.68 -40.30
N SER A 44 -22.85 15.13 -39.79
CA SER A 44 -22.99 14.70 -38.41
C SER A 44 -21.81 13.80 -38.08
N ALA A 45 -20.79 14.38 -37.44
CA ALA A 45 -19.86 13.61 -36.65
C ALA A 45 -20.74 12.95 -35.58
N GLU A 46 -20.86 11.64 -35.66
CA GLU A 46 -21.29 10.82 -34.53
C GLU A 46 -20.56 11.37 -33.30
N THR A 47 -21.32 12.02 -32.44
CA THR A 47 -20.93 12.28 -31.07
C THR A 47 -20.69 10.92 -30.46
N ALA A 48 -19.43 10.49 -30.46
CA ALA A 48 -18.96 9.37 -29.68
C ALA A 48 -19.31 9.69 -28.22
N ASP A 49 -20.38 9.05 -27.79
CA ASP A 49 -20.99 9.08 -26.48
C ASP A 49 -19.93 9.09 -25.38
N SER A 50 -19.91 10.15 -24.56
CA SER A 50 -18.86 10.55 -23.63
C SER A 50 -18.60 9.52 -22.51
N PRO A 51 -17.53 8.69 -22.55
CA PRO A 51 -17.22 7.74 -21.48
C PRO A 51 -16.32 8.36 -20.39
N ARG A 52 -15.90 9.62 -20.54
CA ARG A 52 -14.92 10.29 -19.67
C ARG A 52 -15.51 10.91 -18.41
N GLU A 53 -16.83 11.14 -18.34
CA GLU A 53 -17.43 11.93 -17.25
C GLU A 53 -17.45 11.25 -15.88
N ASN A 54 -17.13 9.95 -15.79
CA ASN A 54 -17.20 9.17 -14.54
C ASN A 54 -15.97 8.30 -14.29
N ALA A 55 -14.82 8.60 -14.91
CA ALA A 55 -13.58 7.87 -14.66
C ALA A 55 -12.79 8.52 -13.50
N ARG A 56 -12.06 7.70 -12.74
CA ARG A 56 -11.24 8.13 -11.60
C ARG A 56 -9.97 7.28 -11.47
N TRP A 57 -8.98 7.81 -10.75
CA TRP A 57 -7.84 7.01 -10.33
C TRP A 57 -8.27 6.00 -9.28
N VAL A 58 -7.82 4.76 -9.44
CA VAL A 58 -7.97 3.69 -8.44
C VAL A 58 -6.60 3.06 -8.24
N ASN A 59 -6.17 2.90 -6.99
CA ASN A 59 -4.98 2.13 -6.69
C ASN A 59 -5.21 0.67 -7.14
N THR A 60 -4.27 0.12 -7.90
CA THR A 60 -4.29 -1.28 -8.36
C THR A 60 -3.26 -2.14 -7.63
N TRP A 61 -2.24 -1.50 -7.06
CA TRP A 61 -1.23 -2.11 -6.22
C TRP A 61 -0.71 -1.05 -5.22
N VAL A 62 -0.33 -1.51 -4.02
CA VAL A 62 0.34 -0.72 -2.99
C VAL A 62 1.33 -1.60 -2.22
N SER A 63 2.21 -0.97 -1.47
CA SER A 63 3.01 -1.59 -0.42
C SER A 63 3.00 -0.70 0.81
N MET A 64 3.00 -1.31 2.01
CA MET A 64 3.09 -0.57 3.27
C MET A 64 4.51 0.00 3.43
N PRO A 65 4.68 1.34 3.44
CA PRO A 65 6.02 1.93 3.60
C PRO A 65 6.56 1.69 5.02
N GLN A 66 7.80 1.23 5.11
CA GLN A 66 8.56 0.99 6.34
C GLN A 66 9.90 1.73 6.33
N LEU A 67 10.40 2.09 7.52
CA LEU A 67 11.83 2.37 7.69
C LEU A 67 12.60 1.07 7.48
N THR A 68 13.61 1.11 6.62
CA THR A 68 14.36 -0.09 6.26
C THR A 68 15.31 -0.47 7.38
N GLU A 69 15.10 -1.64 7.96
CA GLU A 69 16.00 -2.19 8.96
C GLU A 69 17.36 -2.55 8.36
N PRO A 70 18.46 -2.51 9.14
CA PRO A 70 19.81 -2.79 8.64
C PRO A 70 19.95 -4.13 7.87
N GLY A 71 19.25 -5.17 8.31
CA GLY A 71 19.26 -6.50 7.66
C GLY A 71 18.47 -6.59 6.35
N ASN A 72 17.65 -5.58 6.04
CA ASN A 72 16.81 -5.52 4.84
C ASN A 72 17.26 -4.42 3.85
N MET A 73 18.39 -3.77 4.15
CA MET A 73 19.00 -2.78 3.27
C MET A 73 19.40 -3.40 1.93
N PRO A 74 19.47 -2.60 0.84
CA PRO A 74 20.05 -3.07 -0.42
C PRO A 74 21.41 -3.74 -0.17
N PRO A 75 21.63 -4.97 -0.68
CA PRO A 75 22.86 -5.70 -0.41
C PRO A 75 24.09 -4.96 -0.96
N GLY A 76 25.28 -5.27 -0.45
CA GLY A 76 26.53 -4.73 -1.00
C GLY A 76 26.65 -5.03 -2.50
N PRO A 77 27.16 -4.09 -3.33
CA PRO A 77 27.79 -2.82 -2.96
C PRO A 77 26.84 -1.61 -2.83
N PHE A 78 25.52 -1.83 -2.80
CA PHE A 78 24.51 -0.76 -2.93
C PHE A 78 24.18 -0.02 -1.63
N THR A 79 24.76 -0.43 -0.50
CA THR A 79 24.65 0.27 0.78
C THR A 79 26.04 0.61 1.30
N GLN A 80 26.28 1.89 1.56
CA GLN A 80 27.49 2.45 2.15
C GLN A 80 27.09 3.31 3.36
N ASP A 81 28.07 3.75 4.15
CA ASP A 81 27.81 4.68 5.25
C ASP A 81 27.19 5.98 4.69
N LYS A 82 25.99 6.30 5.18
CA LYS A 82 25.16 7.47 4.82
C LYS A 82 24.88 7.62 3.33
N LEU A 83 24.96 6.54 2.56
CA LEU A 83 24.72 6.57 1.13
C LEU A 83 24.18 5.24 0.64
N VAL A 84 22.98 5.27 0.07
CA VAL A 84 22.26 4.07 -0.36
C VAL A 84 21.84 4.23 -1.81
N LEU A 85 22.07 3.19 -2.61
CA LEU A 85 21.72 3.11 -4.03
C LEU A 85 22.37 4.21 -4.89
N ALA A 86 23.59 4.63 -4.56
CA ALA A 86 24.37 5.52 -5.42
C ALA A 86 24.79 4.81 -6.70
N ASP A 87 24.60 5.50 -7.83
CA ASP A 87 24.78 4.95 -9.19
C ASP A 87 24.15 3.56 -9.36
N ALA A 88 22.90 3.40 -8.93
CA ALA A 88 22.23 2.10 -8.90
C ALA A 88 20.88 2.13 -9.61
N THR A 89 20.66 1.11 -10.44
CA THR A 89 19.37 0.74 -11.01
C THR A 89 18.72 -0.33 -10.13
N VAL A 90 17.46 -0.14 -9.77
CA VAL A 90 16.61 -1.10 -9.06
C VAL A 90 15.44 -1.48 -9.95
N ARG A 91 15.32 -2.77 -10.29
CA ARG A 91 14.21 -3.33 -11.06
C ARG A 91 13.34 -4.19 -10.16
N GLN A 92 12.06 -3.84 -10.08
CA GLN A 92 11.10 -4.41 -9.14
C GLN A 92 9.90 -4.92 -9.91
N THR A 93 9.28 -6.01 -9.45
CA THR A 93 8.03 -6.51 -10.04
C THR A 93 6.89 -6.37 -9.04
N VAL A 94 5.72 -5.95 -9.52
CA VAL A 94 4.48 -5.84 -8.75
C VAL A 94 3.33 -6.50 -9.51
N GLN A 95 2.37 -7.09 -8.80
CA GLN A 95 1.16 -7.62 -9.43
C GLN A 95 0.04 -6.59 -9.38
N VAL A 96 -0.47 -6.17 -10.52
CA VAL A 96 -1.58 -5.21 -10.60
C VAL A 96 -2.89 -5.95 -10.36
N SER A 97 -3.80 -5.41 -9.56
CA SER A 97 -5.12 -6.01 -9.33
C SER A 97 -6.05 -5.81 -10.53
N VAL A 98 -6.43 -4.56 -10.77
CA VAL A 98 -7.26 -4.12 -11.89
C VAL A 98 -6.39 -3.54 -13.01
N GLY A 99 -6.79 -3.79 -14.25
CA GLY A 99 -6.12 -3.28 -15.43
C GLY A 99 -6.54 -1.86 -15.79
N GLY A 100 -5.99 -1.35 -16.89
CA GLY A 100 -6.30 -0.04 -17.45
C GLY A 100 -5.35 0.34 -18.57
N ARG A 101 -5.72 1.35 -19.37
CA ARG A 101 -4.88 1.88 -20.46
C ARG A 101 -3.98 3.03 -20.05
N HIS A 102 -4.31 3.67 -18.92
CA HIS A 102 -3.54 4.77 -18.36
C HIS A 102 -3.19 4.41 -16.93
N MET A 103 -1.93 4.59 -16.58
CA MET A 103 -1.42 4.35 -15.23
C MET A 103 -0.55 5.49 -14.74
N ARG A 104 -0.28 5.51 -13.43
CA ARG A 104 0.75 6.34 -12.81
C ARG A 104 1.34 5.64 -11.59
N LEU A 105 2.52 6.07 -11.19
CA LEU A 105 3.27 5.49 -10.07
C LEU A 105 3.29 6.44 -8.86
N ARG A 106 3.42 5.88 -7.66
CA ARG A 106 3.67 6.60 -6.42
C ARG A 106 4.99 6.16 -5.79
N PHE A 107 5.85 7.12 -5.52
CA PHE A 107 7.10 6.93 -4.79
C PHE A 107 7.01 7.59 -3.41
N SER A 108 7.51 6.93 -2.38
CA SER A 108 7.44 7.38 -0.99
C SER A 108 8.84 7.58 -0.41
N ASN A 109 9.01 8.71 0.26
CA ASN A 109 10.17 9.00 1.10
C ASN A 109 9.73 9.25 2.56
N ALA A 110 8.70 8.53 3.01
CA ALA A 110 8.07 8.72 4.32
C ALA A 110 9.06 8.60 5.49
N PHE A 111 10.09 7.75 5.36
CA PHE A 111 11.09 7.48 6.40
C PHE A 111 12.51 7.84 5.99
N GLY A 112 12.70 8.53 4.87
CA GLY A 112 14.04 8.88 4.42
C GLY A 112 14.69 9.93 5.31
N GLY A 113 15.94 9.70 5.74
CA GLY A 113 16.73 10.71 6.47
C GLY A 113 17.26 11.85 5.59
N ALA A 114 17.12 11.72 4.26
CA ALA A 114 17.47 12.74 3.28
C ALA A 114 16.44 12.74 2.13
N VAL A 115 16.50 13.73 1.25
CA VAL A 115 15.69 13.73 0.02
C VAL A 115 15.99 12.49 -0.82
N LEU A 116 15.01 11.98 -1.56
CA LEU A 116 15.16 10.86 -2.48
C LEU A 116 15.29 11.39 -3.92
N PRO A 117 16.50 11.42 -4.52
CA PRO A 117 16.72 11.92 -5.87
C PRO A 117 16.56 10.79 -6.91
N ILE A 118 15.37 10.67 -7.48
CA ILE A 118 15.09 9.73 -8.57
C ILE A 118 15.56 10.36 -9.88
N THR A 119 16.50 9.70 -10.57
CA THR A 119 17.10 10.21 -11.81
C THR A 119 16.31 9.80 -13.05
N ALA A 120 15.83 8.57 -13.11
CA ALA A 120 15.04 8.05 -14.22
C ALA A 120 14.18 6.87 -13.77
N VAL A 121 13.02 6.70 -14.41
CA VAL A 121 12.09 5.59 -14.16
C VAL A 121 11.54 5.07 -15.49
N SER A 122 11.38 3.76 -15.60
CA SER A 122 10.61 3.12 -16.67
C SER A 122 9.67 2.05 -16.12
N VAL A 123 8.68 1.71 -16.92
CA VAL A 123 7.81 0.55 -16.72
C VAL A 123 7.85 -0.36 -17.94
N ALA A 124 7.68 -1.66 -17.72
CA ALA A 124 7.64 -2.67 -18.78
C ALA A 124 6.82 -3.89 -18.35
N LEU A 125 6.47 -4.74 -19.30
CA LEU A 125 5.92 -6.07 -19.00
C LEU A 125 7.10 -7.03 -18.76
N PRO A 126 7.10 -7.86 -17.70
CA PRO A 126 8.14 -8.86 -17.50
C PRO A 126 8.09 -9.95 -18.58
N VAL A 127 9.24 -10.57 -18.86
CA VAL A 127 9.29 -11.72 -19.77
C VAL A 127 8.38 -12.84 -19.27
N ASP A 128 7.63 -13.46 -20.18
CA ASP A 128 6.62 -14.49 -19.88
C ASP A 128 5.55 -14.09 -18.85
N GLY A 129 5.43 -12.79 -18.52
CA GLY A 129 4.52 -12.31 -17.47
C GLY A 129 4.91 -12.74 -16.05
N ARG A 130 6.13 -13.24 -15.82
CA ARG A 130 6.56 -13.79 -14.53
C ARG A 130 6.88 -12.71 -13.49
N ALA A 131 6.65 -13.03 -12.21
CA ALA A 131 7.08 -12.18 -11.12
C ALA A 131 8.57 -12.39 -10.82
N GLY A 132 9.25 -11.32 -10.42
CA GLY A 132 10.63 -11.37 -9.92
C GLY A 132 11.66 -11.91 -10.91
N VAL A 133 11.53 -11.53 -12.18
CA VAL A 133 12.51 -11.80 -13.24
C VAL A 133 13.28 -10.52 -13.60
N SER A 134 14.55 -10.65 -13.97
CA SER A 134 15.41 -9.52 -14.36
C SER A 134 15.09 -9.00 -15.76
N ALA A 135 14.54 -9.86 -16.62
CA ALA A 135 14.24 -9.57 -18.01
C ALA A 135 12.81 -9.04 -18.23
N ILE A 136 12.69 -8.05 -19.10
CA ILE A 136 11.43 -7.50 -19.57
C ILE A 136 11.13 -7.99 -21.00
N ARG A 137 9.89 -7.84 -21.44
CA ARG A 137 9.49 -8.10 -22.82
C ARG A 137 10.02 -6.96 -23.71
N PRO A 138 10.84 -7.26 -24.73
CA PRO A 138 11.39 -6.23 -25.62
C PRO A 138 10.30 -5.35 -26.24
N GLY A 139 10.58 -4.05 -26.33
CA GLY A 139 9.66 -3.05 -26.90
C GLY A 139 8.52 -2.60 -26.00
N THR A 140 8.37 -3.19 -24.80
CA THR A 140 7.34 -2.76 -23.83
C THR A 140 7.79 -1.64 -22.91
N SER A 141 9.10 -1.35 -22.82
CA SER A 141 9.61 -0.30 -21.93
C SER A 141 9.05 1.08 -22.29
N ARG A 142 8.57 1.81 -21.27
CA ARG A 142 8.08 3.19 -21.37
C ARG A 142 8.68 4.03 -20.25
N SER A 143 9.24 5.19 -20.60
CA SER A 143 9.76 6.14 -19.62
C SER A 143 8.61 6.77 -18.82
N VAL A 144 8.84 6.97 -17.53
CA VAL A 144 7.93 7.66 -16.62
C VAL A 144 8.46 9.06 -16.37
N THR A 145 7.55 10.05 -16.28
CA THR A 145 7.91 11.45 -16.10
C THR A 145 7.21 12.08 -14.88
N PHE A 146 7.74 13.21 -14.44
CA PHE A 146 7.24 14.02 -13.32
C PHE A 146 7.18 15.48 -13.76
N HIS A 147 5.99 15.96 -14.07
CA HIS A 147 5.76 17.25 -14.72
C HIS A 147 6.61 17.41 -16.00
N GLY A 148 6.57 16.39 -16.87
CA GLY A 148 7.29 16.32 -18.14
C GLY A 148 8.80 16.06 -18.02
N ARG A 149 9.35 15.95 -16.80
CA ARG A 149 10.78 15.70 -16.57
C ARG A 149 11.04 14.23 -16.28
N SER A 150 12.20 13.71 -16.69
CA SER A 150 12.60 12.32 -16.41
C SER A 150 12.99 12.07 -14.95
N SER A 151 13.31 13.13 -14.20
CA SER A 151 13.81 13.07 -12.83
C SER A 151 12.93 13.83 -11.85
N VAL A 152 13.01 13.45 -10.58
CA VAL A 152 12.32 14.12 -9.47
C VAL A 152 13.07 13.95 -8.16
N VAL A 153 12.92 14.92 -7.28
CA VAL A 153 13.39 14.82 -5.89
C VAL A 153 12.17 14.71 -4.99
N VAL A 154 12.05 13.60 -4.25
CA VAL A 154 10.97 13.41 -3.26
C VAL A 154 11.47 13.94 -1.91
N PRO A 155 10.82 14.97 -1.33
CA PRO A 155 11.23 15.51 -0.02
C PRO A 155 11.15 14.47 1.10
N VAL A 156 11.88 14.72 2.20
CA VAL A 156 11.77 13.90 3.43
C VAL A 156 10.33 13.91 3.92
N GLY A 157 9.79 12.73 4.25
CA GLY A 157 8.43 12.56 4.76
C GLY A 157 7.33 12.67 3.70
N ALA A 158 7.69 12.93 2.42
CA ALA A 158 6.73 13.17 1.36
C ALA A 158 6.53 11.97 0.43
N GLN A 159 5.53 12.09 -0.44
CA GLN A 159 5.26 11.18 -1.55
C GLN A 159 5.25 11.98 -2.86
N MET A 160 5.57 11.30 -3.96
CA MET A 160 5.53 11.87 -5.31
C MET A 160 4.74 10.96 -6.24
N VAL A 161 3.85 11.56 -7.02
CA VAL A 161 3.05 10.87 -8.04
C VAL A 161 3.62 11.21 -9.41
N SER A 162 3.79 10.21 -10.28
CA SER A 162 4.23 10.46 -11.66
C SER A 162 3.13 11.09 -12.50
N ASP A 163 3.52 11.64 -13.65
CA ASP A 163 2.56 11.95 -14.70
C ASP A 163 1.86 10.66 -15.15
N PRO A 164 0.59 10.75 -15.61
CA PRO A 164 -0.08 9.64 -16.28
C PRO A 164 0.68 9.24 -17.54
N LEU A 165 0.77 7.93 -17.81
CA LEU A 165 1.27 7.42 -19.09
C LEU A 165 0.34 6.36 -19.69
N ASP A 166 0.36 6.28 -21.02
CA ASP A 166 -0.33 5.25 -21.79
C ASP A 166 0.45 3.95 -21.68
N PHE A 167 -0.16 2.95 -21.04
CA PHE A 167 0.40 1.63 -20.85
C PHE A 167 -0.74 0.65 -20.60
N ASP A 168 -0.94 -0.30 -21.51
CA ASP A 168 -2.00 -1.29 -21.40
C ASP A 168 -1.62 -2.35 -20.34
N LEU A 169 -2.32 -2.29 -19.20
CA LEU A 169 -2.22 -3.27 -18.12
C LEU A 169 -3.43 -4.19 -18.16
N GLU A 170 -3.17 -5.49 -18.31
CA GLU A 170 -4.19 -6.51 -18.09
C GLU A 170 -4.44 -6.71 -16.60
N PRO A 171 -5.69 -6.92 -16.15
CA PRO A 171 -5.98 -7.24 -14.76
C PRO A 171 -5.15 -8.45 -14.27
N GLY A 172 -4.60 -8.39 -13.06
CA GLY A 172 -3.75 -9.44 -12.48
C GLY A 172 -2.39 -9.68 -13.12
N SER A 173 -2.00 -8.86 -14.12
CA SER A 173 -0.69 -8.98 -14.75
C SER A 173 0.42 -8.50 -13.82
N ASN A 174 1.65 -8.94 -14.10
CA ASN A 174 2.82 -8.38 -13.44
C ASN A 174 3.32 -7.18 -14.23
N LEU A 175 3.78 -6.16 -13.51
CA LEU A 175 4.40 -4.94 -14.01
C LEU A 175 5.82 -4.85 -13.47
N THR A 176 6.78 -4.60 -14.34
CA THR A 176 8.15 -4.28 -13.96
C THR A 176 8.31 -2.77 -13.87
N VAL A 177 8.86 -2.28 -12.75
CA VAL A 177 9.24 -0.87 -12.55
C VAL A 177 10.75 -0.82 -12.36
N THR A 178 11.45 -0.07 -13.20
CA THR A 178 12.91 0.12 -13.10
C THR A 178 13.21 1.56 -12.73
N THR A 179 13.93 1.78 -11.63
CA THR A 179 14.29 3.11 -11.10
C THR A 179 15.79 3.24 -11.04
N TYR A 180 16.34 4.37 -11.48
CA TYR A 180 17.76 4.69 -11.37
C TYR A 180 17.98 5.90 -10.46
N LEU A 181 18.96 5.79 -9.57
CA LEU A 181 19.41 6.84 -8.68
C LEU A 181 20.90 7.10 -8.97
N ALA A 182 21.21 8.14 -9.74
CA ALA A 182 22.59 8.50 -10.04
C ALA A 182 23.35 8.91 -8.77
N GLN A 183 22.73 9.72 -7.91
CA GLN A 183 23.33 10.20 -6.68
C GLN A 183 23.09 9.27 -5.48
N GLY A 184 22.12 8.35 -5.57
CA GLY A 184 21.62 7.63 -4.40
C GLY A 184 20.94 8.54 -3.38
N GLN A 185 20.48 7.96 -2.28
CA GLN A 185 19.95 8.70 -1.15
C GLN A 185 21.05 8.86 -0.10
N ALA A 186 21.33 10.11 0.30
CA ALA A 186 22.38 10.45 1.26
C ALA A 186 21.97 10.20 2.72
N SER A 187 21.49 8.98 3.00
CA SER A 187 21.00 8.52 4.30
C SER A 187 21.04 6.99 4.36
N ASN A 188 21.24 6.41 5.56
CA ASN A 188 20.97 4.98 5.79
C ASN A 188 19.50 4.73 6.17
N ASP A 189 18.78 5.76 6.62
CA ASP A 189 17.34 5.69 6.80
C ASP A 189 16.68 5.89 5.43
N ILE A 190 16.15 4.81 4.86
CA ILE A 190 15.44 4.80 3.58
C ILE A 190 14.07 4.13 3.71
N THR A 191 13.15 4.47 2.80
CA THR A 191 11.82 3.84 2.74
C THR A 191 11.84 2.57 1.89
N SER A 192 11.37 1.46 2.46
CA SER A 192 11.22 0.19 1.75
C SER A 192 9.95 -0.55 2.19
N HIS A 193 9.77 -1.73 1.63
CA HIS A 193 8.87 -2.75 2.12
C HIS A 193 9.61 -4.11 2.04
N PRO A 194 10.21 -4.57 3.16
CA PRO A 194 10.97 -5.81 3.18
C PRO A 194 10.13 -7.07 2.92
N GLY A 195 8.82 -7.01 3.19
CA GLY A 195 7.82 -8.07 3.01
C GLY A 195 7.47 -8.44 1.56
N SER A 196 8.21 -7.95 0.56
CA SER A 196 7.79 -7.96 -0.86
C SER A 196 7.45 -9.31 -1.48
N ARG A 197 7.92 -10.44 -0.90
CA ARG A 197 7.90 -11.82 -1.44
C ARG A 197 8.14 -11.90 -2.95
N THR A 198 8.91 -10.96 -3.48
CA THR A 198 9.17 -10.80 -4.90
C THR A 198 10.63 -10.41 -5.06
N THR A 199 11.34 -11.06 -5.95
CA THR A 199 12.74 -10.74 -6.21
C THR A 199 12.84 -9.44 -7.01
N SER A 200 13.53 -8.46 -6.43
CA SER A 200 14.02 -7.26 -7.11
C SER A 200 15.49 -7.45 -7.52
N TYR A 201 15.94 -6.71 -8.51
CA TYR A 201 17.30 -6.79 -9.05
C TYR A 201 17.99 -5.44 -9.00
N LEU A 202 19.24 -5.44 -8.55
CA LEU A 202 20.07 -4.26 -8.41
C LEU A 202 21.30 -4.34 -9.30
N GLN A 203 21.58 -3.29 -10.06
CA GLN A 203 22.73 -3.20 -10.95
C GLN A 203 23.35 -1.81 -10.91
N ALA A 204 24.68 -1.71 -10.87
CA ALA A 204 25.38 -0.44 -10.92
C ALA A 204 25.24 0.21 -12.31
N GLY A 205 25.16 1.54 -12.38
CA GLY A 205 24.93 2.28 -13.62
C GLY A 205 23.46 2.45 -13.98
N ASN A 206 23.22 3.22 -15.05
CA ASN A 206 21.88 3.47 -15.59
C ASN A 206 21.47 2.38 -16.58
N HIS A 207 20.61 1.46 -16.14
CA HIS A 207 20.06 0.35 -16.92
C HIS A 207 18.53 0.41 -17.04
N VAL A 208 17.96 1.63 -16.98
CA VAL A 208 16.49 1.82 -16.94
C VAL A 208 15.79 1.28 -18.18
N MET A 209 16.45 1.28 -19.34
CA MET A 209 15.86 0.84 -20.60
C MET A 209 16.35 -0.53 -21.09
N ASP A 210 17.22 -1.20 -20.33
CA ASP A 210 17.81 -2.47 -20.75
C ASP A 210 16.78 -3.60 -20.69
N ASP A 211 16.74 -4.45 -21.72
CA ASP A 211 15.79 -5.56 -21.78
C ASP A 211 16.05 -6.63 -20.71
N ASP A 212 17.28 -6.74 -20.19
CA ASP A 212 17.64 -7.65 -19.09
C ASP A 212 18.73 -7.03 -18.20
N LEU A 213 18.65 -7.32 -16.90
CA LEU A 213 19.68 -6.97 -15.92
C LEU A 213 20.54 -8.20 -15.62
N ALA A 214 21.23 -8.69 -16.64
CA ALA A 214 22.06 -9.89 -16.54
C ALA A 214 23.18 -9.68 -15.51
N GLY A 215 23.29 -10.59 -14.55
CA GLY A 215 24.29 -10.52 -13.47
C GLY A 215 23.95 -9.54 -12.34
N ALA A 216 22.75 -8.96 -12.33
CA ALA A 216 22.30 -8.10 -11.25
C ALA A 216 22.17 -8.85 -9.91
N THR A 217 22.36 -8.12 -8.81
CA THR A 217 22.23 -8.64 -7.44
C THR A 217 20.76 -8.76 -7.06
N PRO A 218 20.27 -9.95 -6.69
CA PRO A 218 18.88 -10.12 -6.26
C PRO A 218 18.67 -9.65 -4.81
N ALA A 219 17.49 -9.11 -4.52
CA ALA A 219 17.01 -8.82 -3.17
C ALA A 219 15.50 -9.04 -3.10
N ASN A 220 15.00 -9.70 -2.07
CA ASN A 220 13.56 -10.00 -1.94
C ASN A 220 12.81 -8.87 -1.22
N HIS A 221 13.00 -7.63 -1.69
CA HIS A 221 12.44 -6.41 -1.09
C HIS A 221 11.96 -5.45 -2.16
N TRP A 222 11.02 -4.56 -1.79
CA TRP A 222 10.69 -3.39 -2.59
C TRP A 222 11.29 -2.13 -1.95
N TYR A 223 11.84 -1.23 -2.75
CA TYR A 223 12.42 0.05 -2.34
C TYR A 223 11.69 1.21 -3.02
N PHE A 224 11.30 2.21 -2.22
CA PHE A 224 10.68 3.49 -2.60
C PHE A 224 9.32 3.45 -3.33
N LEU A 225 9.03 2.44 -4.14
CA LEU A 225 7.75 2.28 -4.83
C LEU A 225 6.66 1.94 -3.81
N SER A 226 5.60 2.74 -3.77
CA SER A 226 4.54 2.67 -2.76
C SER A 226 3.13 2.50 -3.36
N GLY A 227 2.97 2.73 -4.66
CA GLY A 227 1.68 2.50 -5.30
C GLY A 227 1.73 2.54 -6.82
N VAL A 228 0.75 1.86 -7.42
CA VAL A 228 0.40 1.96 -8.84
C VAL A 228 -1.09 2.26 -8.91
N GLU A 229 -1.47 3.23 -9.74
CA GLU A 229 -2.87 3.60 -9.96
C GLU A 229 -3.21 3.44 -11.44
N THR A 230 -4.45 3.03 -11.72
CA THR A 230 -5.02 2.99 -13.08
C THR A 230 -6.19 3.94 -13.19
N TRP A 231 -6.29 4.61 -14.34
CA TRP A 231 -7.47 5.40 -14.67
C TRP A 231 -8.61 4.45 -15.03
N SER A 232 -9.62 4.41 -14.15
CA SER A 232 -10.63 3.37 -14.14
C SER A 232 -12.04 3.93 -14.26
N ARG A 233 -12.96 3.14 -14.82
CA ARG A 233 -14.39 3.45 -14.88
C ARG A 233 -15.01 3.54 -13.48
N ALA A 234 -16.14 4.25 -13.34
CA ALA A 234 -16.81 4.45 -12.04
C ALA A 234 -17.11 3.18 -11.24
N GLY A 235 -17.35 2.05 -11.90
CA GLY A 235 -17.63 0.77 -11.26
C GLY A 235 -16.41 0.05 -10.67
N THR A 236 -15.19 0.57 -10.87
CA THR A 236 -13.96 0.00 -10.32
C THR A 236 -13.65 0.65 -8.97
N ALA A 237 -13.35 -0.15 -7.94
CA ALA A 237 -13.01 0.34 -6.61
C ALA A 237 -11.96 -0.56 -5.94
N ALA A 238 -11.35 -0.07 -4.87
CA ALA A 238 -10.32 -0.77 -4.13
C ALA A 238 -10.81 -1.25 -2.76
N ALA A 239 -10.31 -2.41 -2.35
CA ALA A 239 -10.41 -2.94 -1.00
C ALA A 239 -9.01 -3.01 -0.38
N VAL A 240 -8.81 -2.37 0.77
CA VAL A 240 -7.55 -2.39 1.50
C VAL A 240 -7.54 -3.53 2.50
N MET A 241 -6.54 -4.41 2.42
CA MET A 241 -6.26 -5.44 3.40
C MET A 241 -5.22 -4.87 4.38
N LEU A 242 -5.68 -4.46 5.56
CA LEU A 242 -4.83 -3.96 6.64
C LEU A 242 -4.48 -5.12 7.56
N GLY A 243 -3.20 -5.33 7.83
CA GLY A 243 -2.77 -6.48 8.61
C GLY A 243 -1.28 -6.55 8.93
N ASP A 244 -0.90 -7.70 9.45
CA ASP A 244 0.47 -8.03 9.84
C ASP A 244 1.15 -9.06 8.90
N SER A 245 2.12 -9.84 9.40
CA SER A 245 2.84 -10.86 8.63
C SER A 245 1.93 -11.89 7.97
N LEU A 246 0.76 -12.17 8.54
CA LEU A 246 -0.23 -13.09 7.98
C LEU A 246 -0.83 -12.54 6.68
N THR A 247 -1.06 -11.23 6.61
CA THR A 247 -1.56 -10.57 5.40
C THR A 247 -0.45 -10.15 4.45
N ASP A 248 0.72 -9.78 4.98
CA ASP A 248 1.94 -9.50 4.22
C ASP A 248 2.43 -10.73 3.42
N GLY A 249 2.13 -11.93 3.92
CA GLY A 249 2.38 -13.20 3.22
C GLY A 249 3.60 -13.96 3.70
N ARG A 250 3.94 -13.92 4.99
CA ARG A 250 5.00 -14.78 5.55
C ARG A 250 4.59 -16.26 5.47
N GLY A 251 5.35 -17.06 4.73
CA GLY A 251 5.03 -18.46 4.43
C GLY A 251 4.53 -18.68 2.99
N SER A 252 4.33 -17.59 2.22
CA SER A 252 4.03 -17.67 0.79
C SER A 252 5.28 -18.02 -0.03
N THR A 253 5.09 -18.45 -1.27
CA THR A 253 6.20 -18.71 -2.19
C THR A 253 6.73 -17.40 -2.76
N THR A 254 8.05 -17.16 -2.65
CA THR A 254 8.69 -16.02 -3.33
C THR A 254 8.43 -16.10 -4.84
N ASN A 255 8.01 -14.98 -5.44
CA ASN A 255 7.58 -14.88 -6.85
C ASN A 255 6.33 -15.70 -7.20
N GLY A 256 5.61 -16.22 -6.21
CA GLY A 256 4.45 -17.09 -6.41
C GLY A 256 3.10 -16.37 -6.50
N ASN A 257 3.01 -15.10 -6.06
CA ASN A 257 1.76 -14.34 -5.94
C ASN A 257 0.63 -15.20 -5.31
N ASN A 258 0.95 -15.85 -4.19
CA ASN A 258 0.08 -16.81 -3.52
C ASN A 258 -0.12 -16.49 -2.02
N ARG A 259 -0.06 -15.19 -1.67
CA ARG A 259 -0.59 -14.69 -0.40
C ARG A 259 -2.11 -14.74 -0.41
N TRP A 260 -2.76 -14.65 0.75
CA TRP A 260 -4.23 -14.68 0.76
C TRP A 260 -4.87 -13.49 0.02
N PRO A 261 -4.32 -12.25 0.01
CA PRO A 261 -4.88 -11.18 -0.82
C PRO A 261 -4.74 -11.46 -2.33
N ASP A 262 -3.65 -12.09 -2.76
CA ASP A 262 -3.41 -12.46 -4.16
C ASP A 262 -4.42 -13.54 -4.63
N GLN A 263 -4.66 -14.54 -3.76
CA GLN A 263 -5.64 -15.60 -4.01
C GLN A 263 -7.08 -15.07 -3.98
N LEU A 264 -7.38 -14.12 -3.09
CA LEU A 264 -8.67 -13.42 -3.07
C LEU A 264 -8.88 -12.65 -4.38
N LEU A 265 -7.89 -11.88 -4.82
CA LEU A 265 -7.91 -11.15 -6.10
C LEU A 265 -8.25 -12.10 -7.26
N LYS A 266 -7.55 -13.24 -7.36
CA LYS A 266 -7.80 -14.24 -8.41
C LYS A 266 -9.25 -14.71 -8.44
N ARG A 267 -9.86 -14.92 -7.26
CA ARG A 267 -11.26 -15.37 -7.14
C ARG A 267 -12.27 -14.25 -7.41
N LEU A 268 -12.03 -13.01 -7.00
CA LEU A 268 -12.92 -11.89 -7.33
C LEU A 268 -12.91 -11.61 -8.84
N ARG A 269 -11.74 -11.69 -9.47
CA ARG A 269 -11.60 -11.49 -10.91
C ARG A 269 -12.31 -12.54 -11.77
N SER A 270 -12.58 -13.74 -11.23
CA SER A 270 -13.32 -14.77 -11.97
C SER A 270 -14.84 -14.56 -11.95
N GLN A 271 -15.33 -13.53 -11.26
CA GLN A 271 -16.76 -13.21 -11.13
C GLN A 271 -17.07 -11.84 -11.72
N ALA A 272 -18.08 -11.75 -12.58
CA ALA A 272 -18.41 -10.50 -13.29
C ALA A 272 -18.70 -9.32 -12.35
N ASP A 273 -19.40 -9.57 -11.25
CA ASP A 273 -19.84 -8.54 -10.30
C ASP A 273 -18.71 -7.99 -9.41
N THR A 274 -17.58 -8.70 -9.30
CA THR A 274 -16.45 -8.32 -8.45
C THR A 274 -15.13 -8.19 -9.20
N ALA A 275 -15.13 -8.39 -10.52
CA ALA A 275 -13.96 -8.22 -11.38
C ALA A 275 -13.41 -6.78 -11.42
N GLY A 276 -14.22 -5.80 -10.99
CA GLY A 276 -13.82 -4.40 -10.82
C GLY A 276 -13.18 -4.08 -9.47
N THR A 277 -12.98 -5.06 -8.59
CA THR A 277 -12.43 -4.84 -7.24
C THR A 277 -10.91 -5.02 -7.24
N ALA A 278 -10.19 -3.94 -6.96
CA ALA A 278 -8.75 -3.99 -6.69
C ALA A 278 -8.49 -4.46 -5.25
N ILE A 279 -7.46 -5.28 -5.05
CA ILE A 279 -7.02 -5.69 -3.70
C ILE A 279 -5.70 -4.99 -3.39
N LEU A 280 -5.69 -4.22 -2.30
CA LEU A 280 -4.56 -3.42 -1.86
C LEU A 280 -3.99 -4.01 -0.57
N ASN A 281 -2.83 -4.65 -0.66
CA ASN A 281 -2.18 -5.23 0.51
C ASN A 281 -1.36 -4.15 1.25
N GLN A 282 -1.91 -3.67 2.37
CA GLN A 282 -1.28 -2.68 3.25
C GLN A 282 -0.81 -3.33 4.55
N ALA A 283 -0.36 -4.58 4.48
CA ALA A 283 0.17 -5.28 5.63
C ALA A 283 1.70 -5.17 5.72
N ALA A 284 2.23 -5.42 6.92
CA ALA A 284 3.66 -5.53 7.14
C ALA A 284 3.97 -6.55 8.24
N GLY A 285 5.07 -7.28 8.08
CA GLY A 285 5.52 -8.22 9.10
C GLY A 285 5.69 -7.56 10.47
N GLY A 286 5.23 -8.22 11.53
CA GLY A 286 5.33 -7.70 12.90
C GLY A 286 4.57 -6.40 13.17
N ASN A 287 3.69 -5.95 12.25
CA ASN A 287 2.86 -4.77 12.48
C ASN A 287 1.89 -5.02 13.64
N ARG A 288 1.67 -3.97 14.40
CA ARG A 288 0.76 -3.91 15.53
C ARG A 288 -0.28 -2.82 15.34
N MET A 289 -1.43 -2.98 15.99
CA MET A 289 -2.52 -2.01 15.98
C MET A 289 -2.17 -0.75 16.79
N LEU A 290 -1.60 -0.93 17.98
CA LEU A 290 -1.49 0.11 19.01
C LEU A 290 -0.12 0.80 19.02
N ASN A 291 0.94 0.00 18.96
CA ASN A 291 2.32 0.47 19.05
C ASN A 291 3.07 0.17 17.77
N ASP A 292 4.23 0.78 17.59
CA ASP A 292 5.10 0.45 16.47
C ASP A 292 5.66 -0.98 16.63
N GLY A 293 5.93 -1.63 15.50
CA GLY A 293 6.60 -2.92 15.38
C GLY A 293 7.79 -2.78 14.44
N LEU A 294 7.84 -3.61 13.38
CA LEU A 294 8.79 -3.41 12.27
C LEU A 294 8.42 -2.20 11.36
N GLY A 295 7.39 -1.45 11.74
CA GLY A 295 6.91 -0.24 11.11
C GLY A 295 5.88 0.46 12.01
N PRO A 296 5.35 1.63 11.60
CA PRO A 296 4.38 2.35 12.42
C PRO A 296 3.12 1.53 12.73
N SER A 297 2.51 1.81 13.87
CA SER A 297 1.23 1.19 14.26
C SER A 297 0.13 1.41 13.22
N ALA A 298 -0.82 0.48 13.14
CA ALA A 298 -1.95 0.58 12.22
C ALA A 298 -2.74 1.88 12.41
N LEU A 299 -2.96 2.29 13.67
CA LEU A 299 -3.63 3.56 13.99
C LEU A 299 -2.86 4.79 13.50
N ALA A 300 -1.53 4.78 13.60
CA ALA A 300 -0.67 5.89 13.18
C ALA A 300 -0.60 6.01 11.65
N ARG A 301 -0.73 4.90 10.92
CA ARG A 301 -0.64 4.89 9.45
C ARG A 301 -1.99 4.84 8.73
N LEU A 302 -3.11 4.80 9.44
CA LEU A 302 -4.45 4.64 8.85
C LEU A 302 -4.74 5.68 7.77
N ASP A 303 -4.43 6.96 8.01
CA ASP A 303 -4.68 8.03 7.04
C ASP A 303 -3.88 7.81 5.76
N ARG A 304 -2.59 7.52 5.91
CA ARG A 304 -1.66 7.34 4.79
C ARG A 304 -1.98 6.07 3.99
N ASP A 305 -2.20 4.96 4.68
CA ASP A 305 -2.24 3.64 4.06
C ASP A 305 -3.65 3.20 3.67
N VAL A 306 -4.69 3.81 4.25
CA VAL A 306 -6.09 3.51 3.91
C VAL A 306 -6.81 4.73 3.36
N LEU A 307 -6.94 5.79 4.16
CA LEU A 307 -7.87 6.89 3.85
C LEU A 307 -7.42 7.74 2.65
N ALA A 308 -6.12 7.88 2.45
CA ALA A 308 -5.51 8.63 1.35
C ALA A 308 -5.27 7.80 0.07
N GLN A 309 -5.68 6.53 0.07
CA GLN A 309 -5.59 5.68 -1.13
C GLN A 309 -6.76 5.94 -2.08
N SER A 310 -6.48 5.91 -3.37
CA SER A 310 -7.44 6.27 -4.40
C SER A 310 -8.48 5.18 -4.63
N GLY A 311 -9.75 5.57 -4.56
CA GLY A 311 -10.88 4.73 -4.93
C GLY A 311 -11.21 3.63 -3.93
N VAL A 312 -10.81 3.76 -2.66
CA VAL A 312 -11.10 2.79 -1.61
C VAL A 312 -12.58 2.85 -1.22
N ASN A 313 -13.24 1.70 -1.29
CA ASN A 313 -14.62 1.51 -0.80
C ASN A 313 -14.69 0.55 0.39
N TRP A 314 -13.66 -0.28 0.57
CA TRP A 314 -13.64 -1.33 1.58
C TRP A 314 -12.29 -1.39 2.30
N LEU A 315 -12.35 -1.72 3.57
CA LEU A 315 -11.23 -2.03 4.44
C LEU A 315 -11.52 -3.38 5.09
N LEU A 316 -10.57 -4.33 5.03
CA LEU A 316 -10.61 -5.55 5.81
C LEU A 316 -9.44 -5.50 6.81
N VAL A 317 -9.77 -5.55 8.10
CA VAL A 317 -8.80 -5.49 9.20
C VAL A 317 -8.53 -6.91 9.70
N PHE A 318 -7.29 -7.36 9.55
CA PHE A 318 -6.78 -8.62 10.07
C PHE A 318 -5.40 -8.39 10.70
N GLU A 319 -5.42 -7.82 11.90
CA GLU A 319 -4.24 -7.40 12.66
C GLU A 319 -4.52 -7.49 14.16
N GLY A 320 -3.50 -7.68 14.99
CA GLY A 320 -3.64 -7.67 16.46
C GLY A 320 -2.96 -8.86 17.15
N VAL A 321 -2.52 -9.86 16.38
CA VAL A 321 -1.80 -11.01 16.94
C VAL A 321 -0.48 -10.58 17.58
N ASN A 322 0.24 -9.64 16.94
CA ASN A 322 1.50 -9.10 17.46
C ASN A 322 1.29 -8.27 18.73
N ASP A 323 0.14 -7.59 18.89
CA ASP A 323 -0.16 -6.86 20.13
C ASP A 323 -0.31 -7.83 21.30
N ILE A 324 -1.06 -8.92 21.12
CA ILE A 324 -1.23 -9.99 22.12
C ILE A 324 0.11 -10.67 22.42
N GLY A 325 0.86 -11.05 21.37
CA GLY A 325 2.11 -11.78 21.49
C GLY A 325 3.27 -10.97 22.09
N THR A 326 3.25 -9.64 21.95
CA THR A 326 4.27 -8.76 22.55
C THR A 326 3.91 -8.28 23.95
N ALA A 327 2.62 -8.30 24.33
CA ALA A 327 2.22 -8.03 25.70
C ALA A 327 2.69 -9.16 26.64
N GLU A 328 3.04 -8.76 27.88
CA GLU A 328 3.45 -9.70 28.92
C GLU A 328 2.35 -10.76 29.15
N PRO A 329 2.71 -12.04 29.33
CA PRO A 329 1.74 -13.12 29.58
C PRO A 329 1.27 -13.09 31.04
N THR A 330 0.69 -11.98 31.47
CA THR A 330 0.07 -11.83 32.79
C THR A 330 -1.38 -11.41 32.61
N GLN A 331 -2.26 -11.84 33.51
CA GLN A 331 -3.68 -11.49 33.45
C GLN A 331 -3.94 -9.99 33.28
N ALA A 332 -3.18 -9.15 34.00
CA ALA A 332 -3.35 -7.69 33.95
C ALA A 332 -2.94 -7.10 32.59
N ALA A 333 -1.77 -7.46 32.07
CA ALA A 333 -1.29 -6.95 30.79
C ALA A 333 -2.14 -7.46 29.62
N GLN A 334 -2.55 -8.72 29.67
CA GLN A 334 -3.40 -9.36 28.66
C GLN A 334 -4.83 -8.79 28.65
N LYS A 335 -5.39 -8.48 29.82
CA LYS A 335 -6.64 -7.71 29.90
C LYS A 335 -6.49 -6.32 29.28
N GLN A 336 -5.42 -5.60 29.61
CA GLN A 336 -5.19 -4.25 29.10
C GLN A 336 -5.07 -4.23 27.57
N VAL A 337 -4.24 -5.10 26.98
CA VAL A 337 -4.07 -5.15 25.52
C VAL A 337 -5.35 -5.57 24.80
N THR A 338 -6.17 -6.44 25.41
CA THR A 338 -7.49 -6.81 24.88
C THR A 338 -8.42 -5.59 24.81
N ASP A 339 -8.53 -4.85 25.92
CA ASP A 339 -9.38 -3.65 25.99
C ASP A 339 -8.91 -2.58 24.99
N ASP A 340 -7.59 -2.37 24.88
CA ASP A 340 -6.98 -1.41 23.96
C ASP A 340 -7.18 -1.81 22.49
N LEU A 341 -7.05 -3.10 22.15
CA LEU A 341 -7.31 -3.59 20.79
C LEU A 341 -8.77 -3.35 20.39
N ILE A 342 -9.71 -3.64 21.28
CA ILE A 342 -11.14 -3.38 21.04
C ILE A 342 -11.38 -1.89 20.76
N ALA A 343 -10.80 -1.00 21.57
CA ALA A 343 -10.90 0.44 21.34
C ALA A 343 -10.23 0.87 20.01
N ALA A 344 -9.10 0.26 19.64
CA ALA A 344 -8.42 0.55 18.38
C ALA A 344 -9.24 0.14 17.15
N TYR A 345 -9.86 -1.05 17.17
CA TYR A 345 -10.78 -1.45 16.09
C TYR A 345 -11.95 -0.46 15.96
N ASP A 346 -12.49 -0.01 17.09
CA ASP A 346 -13.56 1.00 17.12
C ASP A 346 -13.15 2.29 16.41
N GLN A 347 -11.93 2.79 16.70
CA GLN A 347 -11.40 3.98 16.07
C GLN A 347 -11.17 3.80 14.57
N ILE A 348 -10.71 2.63 14.12
CA ILE A 348 -10.57 2.34 12.69
C ILE A 348 -11.93 2.40 12.00
N VAL A 349 -12.94 1.76 12.58
CA VAL A 349 -14.32 1.77 12.05
C VAL A 349 -14.83 3.21 11.92
N VAL A 350 -14.78 3.99 13.00
CA VAL A 350 -15.25 5.39 13.01
C VAL A 350 -14.56 6.23 11.93
N ARG A 351 -13.24 6.13 11.82
CA ARG A 351 -12.45 6.96 10.88
C ARG A 351 -12.65 6.54 9.43
N ALA A 352 -12.82 5.25 9.17
CA ALA A 352 -13.11 4.74 7.83
C ALA A 352 -14.54 5.08 7.38
N HIS A 353 -15.53 4.93 8.26
CA HIS A 353 -16.93 5.33 7.99
C HIS A 353 -17.05 6.84 7.71
N ALA A 354 -16.27 7.68 8.39
CA ALA A 354 -16.19 9.12 8.09
C ALA A 354 -15.68 9.44 6.67
N GLN A 355 -15.01 8.49 5.99
CA GLN A 355 -14.59 8.58 4.59
C GLN A 355 -15.47 7.75 3.65
N GLY A 356 -16.57 7.19 4.16
CA GLY A 356 -17.48 6.35 3.41
C GLY A 356 -16.93 4.95 3.07
N ILE A 357 -15.95 4.47 3.83
CA ILE A 357 -15.30 3.16 3.62
C ILE A 357 -15.97 2.12 4.52
N ARG A 358 -16.44 1.01 3.93
CA ARG A 358 -16.95 -0.15 4.68
C ARG A 358 -15.81 -0.88 5.38
N VAL A 359 -16.01 -1.31 6.62
CA VAL A 359 -15.00 -2.00 7.41
C VAL A 359 -15.43 -3.42 7.75
N TYR A 360 -14.60 -4.38 7.36
CA TYR A 360 -14.74 -5.80 7.68
C TYR A 360 -13.72 -6.20 8.71
N GLY A 361 -14.15 -6.91 9.75
CA GLY A 361 -13.25 -7.47 10.77
C GLY A 361 -12.97 -8.94 10.47
N ALA A 362 -11.72 -9.35 10.55
CA ALA A 362 -11.34 -10.76 10.50
C ALA A 362 -10.90 -11.26 11.89
N THR A 363 -11.38 -12.43 12.29
CA THR A 363 -10.97 -13.03 13.57
C THR A 363 -9.50 -13.46 13.53
N LEU A 364 -8.78 -13.24 14.63
CA LEU A 364 -7.38 -13.64 14.83
C LEU A 364 -7.24 -15.16 14.80
N THR A 365 -6.37 -15.68 13.94
CA THR A 365 -6.11 -17.14 13.83
C THR A 365 -5.43 -17.68 15.09
N PRO A 366 -5.57 -18.99 15.39
CA PRO A 366 -4.89 -19.60 16.52
C PRO A 366 -3.36 -19.52 16.41
N PHE A 367 -2.67 -19.50 17.55
CA PHE A 367 -1.20 -19.49 17.64
C PHE A 367 -0.64 -20.45 18.70
N GLY A 368 -1.46 -21.36 19.21
CA GLY A 368 -1.04 -22.32 20.23
C GLY A 368 0.06 -23.25 19.71
N GLY A 369 1.08 -23.47 20.53
CA GLY A 369 2.32 -24.17 20.15
C GLY A 369 3.43 -23.23 19.64
N ASN A 370 3.13 -21.99 19.27
CA ASN A 370 4.18 -21.06 18.84
C ASN A 370 5.06 -20.65 20.04
N ALA A 371 6.37 -20.75 19.88
CA ALA A 371 7.33 -20.55 20.98
C ALA A 371 7.35 -19.13 21.57
N LEU A 372 6.94 -18.12 20.80
CA LEU A 372 6.96 -16.71 21.23
C LEU A 372 5.57 -16.18 21.59
N TYR A 373 4.52 -16.74 21.00
CA TYR A 373 3.14 -16.24 21.10
C TYR A 373 2.28 -17.05 22.06
N ASP A 374 2.57 -18.33 22.25
CA ASP A 374 1.87 -19.15 23.24
C ASP A 374 2.42 -18.89 24.65
N ASP A 375 1.63 -19.17 25.68
CA ASP A 375 2.04 -19.09 27.08
C ASP A 375 1.41 -20.22 27.90
N ALA A 376 2.16 -20.75 28.87
CA ALA A 376 1.75 -21.94 29.62
C ALA A 376 0.46 -21.73 30.44
N ASP A 377 0.20 -20.50 30.86
CA ASP A 377 -0.96 -20.14 31.66
C ASP A 377 -2.20 -19.80 30.81
N GLY A 378 -2.04 -19.69 29.49
CA GLY A 378 -3.11 -19.46 28.51
C GLY A 378 -3.67 -18.04 28.49
N TYR A 379 -2.96 -17.04 29.04
CA TYR A 379 -3.48 -15.67 29.10
C TYR A 379 -3.59 -15.01 27.71
N ARG A 380 -2.69 -15.33 26.78
CA ARG A 380 -2.72 -14.80 25.41
C ARG A 380 -3.83 -15.45 24.58
N GLU A 381 -4.02 -16.75 24.71
CA GLU A 381 -5.16 -17.42 24.06
C GLU A 381 -6.50 -16.89 24.61
N ALA A 382 -6.60 -16.64 25.92
CA ALA A 382 -7.78 -16.01 26.50
C ALA A 382 -8.05 -14.62 25.90
N SER A 383 -7.01 -13.80 25.71
CA SER A 383 -7.11 -12.48 25.05
C SER A 383 -7.55 -12.60 23.59
N ARG A 384 -6.97 -13.55 22.85
CA ARG A 384 -7.34 -13.81 21.46
C ARG A 384 -8.81 -14.20 21.34
N GLN A 385 -9.30 -15.07 22.23
CA GLN A 385 -10.72 -15.45 22.28
C GLN A 385 -11.62 -14.27 22.63
N ALA A 386 -11.23 -13.43 23.60
CA ALA A 386 -12.00 -12.25 23.97
C ALA A 386 -12.10 -11.23 22.81
N VAL A 387 -10.98 -10.94 22.14
CA VAL A 387 -10.96 -10.11 20.93
C VAL A 387 -11.83 -10.72 19.83
N ASN A 388 -11.68 -12.01 19.55
CA ASN A 388 -12.47 -12.68 18.51
C ASN A 388 -13.96 -12.73 18.83
N GLN A 389 -14.34 -12.88 20.09
CA GLN A 389 -15.72 -12.80 20.51
C GLN A 389 -16.28 -11.40 20.23
N TRP A 390 -15.55 -10.35 20.60
CA TRP A 390 -15.95 -8.97 20.30
C TRP A 390 -16.09 -8.71 18.79
N ILE A 391 -15.13 -9.17 17.97
CA ILE A 391 -15.19 -9.06 16.51
C ILE A 391 -16.49 -9.69 15.99
N ARG A 392 -16.88 -10.87 16.48
CA ARG A 392 -18.07 -11.60 16.04
C ARG A 392 -19.39 -10.98 16.49
N THR A 393 -19.46 -10.45 17.71
CA THR A 393 -20.75 -10.16 18.36
C THR A 393 -21.01 -8.68 18.61
N SER A 394 -20.02 -7.80 18.51
CA SER A 394 -20.19 -6.37 18.82
C SER A 394 -21.13 -5.63 17.86
N GLY A 395 -21.28 -6.12 16.62
CA GLY A 395 -22.01 -5.42 15.56
C GLY A 395 -21.32 -4.16 15.05
N ARG A 396 -20.04 -3.93 15.40
CA ARG A 396 -19.29 -2.73 15.00
C ARG A 396 -18.75 -2.79 13.57
N PHE A 397 -18.37 -3.98 13.10
CA PHE A 397 -17.96 -4.18 11.71
C PHE A 397 -19.17 -4.37 10.78
N ASP A 398 -19.06 -3.87 9.55
CA ASP A 398 -20.09 -4.04 8.51
C ASP A 398 -20.25 -5.51 8.08
N ALA A 399 -19.19 -6.30 8.23
CA ALA A 399 -19.21 -7.75 8.09
C ALA A 399 -18.03 -8.37 8.85
N VAL A 400 -18.15 -9.65 9.18
CA VAL A 400 -17.11 -10.43 9.86
C VAL A 400 -16.67 -11.60 8.99
N VAL A 401 -15.36 -11.81 8.90
CA VAL A 401 -14.75 -12.99 8.26
C VAL A 401 -14.10 -13.84 9.34
N ASP A 402 -14.57 -15.08 9.52
CA ASP A 402 -14.12 -15.93 10.63
C ASP A 402 -12.91 -16.80 10.27
N PHE A 403 -11.73 -16.19 10.19
CA PHE A 403 -10.46 -16.88 9.93
C PHE A 403 -10.05 -17.84 11.05
N ASP A 404 -10.34 -17.52 12.32
CA ASP A 404 -10.15 -18.46 13.44
C ASP A 404 -10.87 -19.79 13.18
N LYS A 405 -12.16 -19.73 12.86
CA LYS A 405 -12.94 -20.95 12.60
C LYS A 405 -12.42 -21.72 11.40
N ALA A 406 -11.97 -21.02 10.36
CA ALA A 406 -11.44 -21.66 9.16
C ALA A 406 -10.10 -22.36 9.43
N ALA A 407 -9.19 -21.69 10.18
CA ALA A 407 -7.82 -22.13 10.32
C ALA A 407 -7.57 -23.10 11.48
N ARG A 408 -8.45 -23.15 12.50
CA ARG A 408 -8.20 -23.93 13.72
C ARG A 408 -8.36 -25.44 13.53
N ASP A 409 -7.50 -26.20 14.20
CA ASP A 409 -7.65 -27.65 14.31
C ASP A 409 -8.94 -28.00 15.09
N PRO A 410 -9.87 -28.80 14.53
CA PRO A 410 -11.11 -29.14 15.21
C PRO A 410 -10.92 -29.99 16.48
N LEU A 411 -9.79 -30.70 16.61
CA LEU A 411 -9.43 -31.50 17.78
C LEU A 411 -8.58 -30.71 18.78
N GLN A 412 -7.86 -29.68 18.32
CA GLN A 412 -7.08 -28.77 19.17
C GLN A 412 -7.34 -27.30 18.76
N PRO A 413 -8.49 -26.71 19.13
CA PRO A 413 -8.93 -25.41 18.58
C PRO A 413 -8.02 -24.20 18.87
N VAL A 414 -7.05 -24.35 19.76
CA VAL A 414 -6.01 -23.35 20.04
C VAL A 414 -4.86 -23.38 19.03
N ARG A 415 -4.80 -24.39 18.15
CA ARG A 415 -3.74 -24.58 17.14
C ARG A 415 -4.27 -24.43 15.72
N LEU A 416 -3.36 -24.10 14.81
CA LEU A 416 -3.62 -24.18 13.38
C LEU A 416 -3.84 -25.63 12.94
N LEU A 417 -4.67 -25.83 11.92
CA LEU A 417 -4.77 -27.08 11.18
C LEU A 417 -3.37 -27.46 10.65
N ALA A 418 -2.92 -28.67 10.92
CA ALA A 418 -1.56 -29.10 10.57
C ALA A 418 -1.24 -29.00 9.07
N THR A 419 -2.24 -29.09 8.19
CA THR A 419 -2.05 -29.02 6.72
C THR A 419 -1.80 -27.61 6.21
N ILE A 420 -2.11 -26.58 6.99
CA ILE A 420 -1.97 -25.17 6.60
C ILE A 420 -0.90 -24.42 7.39
N ASP A 421 -0.38 -25.04 8.46
CA ASP A 421 0.72 -24.53 9.26
C ASP A 421 2.04 -24.61 8.46
N ASP A 422 2.86 -23.55 8.51
CA ASP A 422 4.22 -23.55 7.96
C ASP A 422 5.24 -24.22 8.90
N GLY A 423 4.79 -24.62 10.10
CA GLY A 423 5.54 -25.37 11.10
C GLY A 423 5.97 -24.55 12.31
N ASP A 424 5.73 -23.24 12.31
CA ASP A 424 5.98 -22.38 13.46
C ASP A 424 4.72 -22.14 14.32
N HIS A 425 3.59 -22.73 13.94
CA HIS A 425 2.31 -22.65 14.65
C HIS A 425 1.69 -21.25 14.69
N LEU A 426 2.13 -20.33 13.82
CA LEU A 426 1.55 -19.00 13.66
C LEU A 426 1.29 -18.68 12.19
N HIS A 427 2.29 -18.88 11.33
CA HIS A 427 2.23 -18.53 9.92
C HIS A 427 1.64 -19.67 9.09
N LEU A 428 1.01 -19.26 7.98
CA LEU A 428 0.34 -20.16 7.06
C LEU A 428 1.21 -20.44 5.84
N ASN A 429 1.18 -21.68 5.40
CA ASN A 429 1.72 -22.06 4.09
C ASN A 429 0.75 -21.61 2.96
N PRO A 430 1.12 -21.77 1.67
CA PRO A 430 0.26 -21.33 0.57
C PRO A 430 -1.14 -21.96 0.54
N ALA A 431 -1.32 -23.17 1.06
CA ALA A 431 -2.64 -23.80 1.17
C ALA A 431 -3.50 -23.11 2.25
N GLY A 432 -2.88 -22.71 3.36
CA GLY A 432 -3.53 -21.87 4.38
C GLY A 432 -3.96 -20.51 3.85
N TYR A 433 -3.13 -19.88 3.02
CA TYR A 433 -3.50 -18.64 2.38
C TYR A 433 -4.64 -18.77 1.36
N GLN A 434 -4.70 -19.89 0.63
CA GLN A 434 -5.88 -20.20 -0.18
C GLN A 434 -7.14 -20.36 0.70
N LEU A 435 -7.03 -21.06 1.83
CA LEU A 435 -8.15 -21.25 2.77
C LEU A 435 -8.68 -19.90 3.33
N LEU A 436 -7.79 -18.98 3.71
CA LEU A 436 -8.21 -17.64 4.13
C LEU A 436 -8.93 -16.90 3.00
N ALA A 437 -8.35 -16.91 1.80
CA ALA A 437 -8.98 -16.29 0.64
C ALA A 437 -10.38 -16.85 0.36
N ASP A 438 -10.56 -18.18 0.43
CA ASP A 438 -11.85 -18.84 0.20
C ASP A 438 -12.91 -18.49 1.25
N THR A 439 -12.47 -18.19 2.48
CA THR A 439 -13.35 -17.82 3.60
C THR A 439 -13.99 -16.45 3.42
N VAL A 440 -13.34 -15.51 2.72
CA VAL A 440 -13.91 -14.18 2.46
C VAL A 440 -15.10 -14.30 1.51
N PRO A 441 -16.31 -13.82 1.80
CA PRO A 441 -17.40 -13.90 0.81
C PRO A 441 -17.25 -12.84 -0.29
N ALA A 442 -17.23 -13.25 -1.57
CA ALA A 442 -17.08 -12.31 -2.68
C ALA A 442 -18.18 -11.23 -2.73
N ARG A 443 -19.41 -11.56 -2.32
CA ARG A 443 -20.54 -10.62 -2.22
C ARG A 443 -20.26 -9.39 -1.37
N LEU A 444 -19.27 -9.43 -0.47
CA LEU A 444 -18.89 -8.26 0.33
C LEU A 444 -18.38 -7.12 -0.56
N PHE A 445 -17.74 -7.42 -1.68
CA PHE A 445 -17.16 -6.43 -2.58
C PHE A 445 -18.08 -5.99 -3.72
N GLN A 446 -19.40 -6.20 -3.56
CA GLN A 446 -20.38 -5.66 -4.49
C GLN A 446 -20.70 -4.20 -4.13
N PRO A 447 -20.86 -3.31 -5.12
CA PRO A 447 -21.24 -1.92 -4.87
C PRO A 447 -22.59 -1.82 -4.14
N GLY A 448 -22.69 -0.93 -3.15
CA GLY A 448 -23.95 -0.62 -2.48
C GLY A 448 -23.81 0.55 -1.51
N PRO A 449 -24.93 1.15 -1.04
CA PRO A 449 -24.89 2.18 -0.01
C PRO A 449 -24.37 1.61 1.32
N LEU A 450 -23.53 2.38 2.03
CA LEU A 450 -23.09 2.03 3.38
C LEU A 450 -24.32 1.68 4.25
N PRO A 451 -24.23 0.67 5.12
CA PRO A 451 -25.22 0.51 6.18
C PRO A 451 -25.39 1.87 6.89
N LYS A 452 -26.62 2.27 7.20
CA LYS A 452 -26.84 3.48 8.01
C LYS A 452 -26.11 3.27 9.34
N ASP A 453 -25.29 4.23 9.75
CA ASP A 453 -24.62 4.21 11.05
C ASP A 453 -25.64 3.87 12.13
N SER A 454 -25.57 2.66 12.69
CA SER A 454 -26.50 2.16 13.70
C SER A 454 -26.27 2.79 15.09
N GLY A 455 -25.52 3.90 15.18
CA GLY A 455 -24.98 4.40 16.44
C GLY A 455 -25.14 5.88 16.73
N LEU A 456 -25.83 6.67 15.89
CA LEU A 456 -26.04 8.12 16.16
C LEU A 456 -27.51 8.57 16.23
N ASP A 457 -28.48 7.67 16.04
CA ASP A 457 -29.92 8.01 16.00
C ASP A 457 -30.73 7.62 17.27
N GLU A 458 -30.09 7.30 18.40
CA GLU A 458 -30.80 7.15 19.68
C GLU A 458 -30.36 8.17 20.73
N ALA A 459 -30.72 9.42 20.49
CA ALA A 459 -30.98 10.39 21.56
C ALA A 459 -32.13 11.31 21.14
N SER A 460 -33.34 10.77 21.09
CA SER A 460 -34.54 11.61 21.16
C SER A 460 -34.73 12.03 22.63
N PRO A 461 -34.69 13.33 22.98
CA PRO A 461 -35.04 13.77 24.31
C PRO A 461 -36.56 13.67 24.49
N SER A 462 -36.98 12.88 25.48
CA SER A 462 -38.33 12.92 26.07
C SER A 462 -38.53 14.16 26.93
#